data_AF-A0A7J6UR71-F1
#
_entry.id   AF-A0A7J6UR71-F1
#
_cell.length_a   1.000
_cell.length_b   1.000
_cell.length_c   1.000
_cell.angle_alpha   90.00
_cell.angle_beta   90.00
_cell.angle_gamma   90.00
#
_symmetry.space_group_name_H-M   'P 1'
#
loop_
_entity.id
_entity.type
_entity.pdbx_description
1 polymer ?
#
loop_
_entity_poly.entity_id
_entity_poly.type
_entity_poly.pdbx_seq_one_letter_code
_entity_poly.pdbx_strand_id
1 'polypeptide(L)'
;ILCNPATKEYAKVAFDFVDPAGSIHLGFGYDVLTDTYKVVRVDVTYNRQVPIDVDECKVHVYTLGTKEWRMIPTPYRLSSMGSVPYLHGAFHWFRLAAISKWIDAPRRVDSIIVFDVGSENIRQVPNIIFAPESGALYNIV
;
A
#
# COMPACT_ATOMS: atom_id res chain seq x y z
N ILE A 1 13.26 12.85 7.67
CA ILE A 1 13.75 12.19 8.90
C ILE A 1 12.69 11.19 9.30
N LEU A 2 13.07 9.94 9.53
CA LEU A 2 12.20 8.93 10.11
C LEU A 2 12.33 8.99 11.63
N CYS A 3 11.19 9.02 12.33
CA CYS A 3 11.12 8.99 13.78
C CYS A 3 10.33 7.75 14.19
N ASN A 4 10.94 6.90 15.02
CA ASN A 4 10.25 5.82 15.69
C ASN A 4 9.99 6.22 17.14
N PRO A 5 8.78 6.71 17.50
CA PRO A 5 8.49 7.15 18.86
C PRO A 5 8.50 6.00 19.87
N ALA A 6 8.30 4.75 19.42
CA ALA A 6 8.30 3.57 20.30
C ALA A 6 9.70 3.24 20.82
N THR A 7 10.72 3.37 19.97
CA THR A 7 12.13 3.15 20.35
C THR A 7 12.88 4.44 20.68
N LYS A 8 12.27 5.61 20.40
CA LYS A 8 12.89 6.94 20.47
C LYS A 8 14.09 7.11 19.52
N GLU A 9 14.14 6.30 18.47
CA GLU A 9 15.18 6.35 17.46
C GLU A 9 14.79 7.29 16.32
N TYR A 10 15.82 7.94 15.77
CA TYR A 10 15.68 8.81 14.60
C TYR A 10 16.69 8.39 13.55
N ALA A 11 16.23 8.26 12.31
CA ALA A 11 17.09 7.93 11.18
C ALA A 11 16.94 8.98 10.09
N LYS A 12 18.06 9.46 9.57
CA LYS A 12 18.06 10.24 8.32
C LYS A 12 18.01 9.25 7.16
N VAL A 13 16.80 8.96 6.71
CA VAL A 13 16.56 8.10 5.56
C VAL A 13 16.62 8.97 4.30
N ALA A 14 17.50 8.60 3.37
CA ALA A 14 17.51 9.17 2.02
C ALA A 14 16.38 8.51 1.23
N PHE A 15 15.53 9.31 0.60
CA PHE A 15 14.49 8.86 -0.31
C PHE A 15 14.90 9.33 -1.70
N ASP A 16 15.95 8.72 -2.25
CA ASP A 16 16.51 9.10 -3.56
C ASP A 16 15.69 8.51 -4.70
N PHE A 17 14.36 8.64 -4.61
CA PHE A 17 13.41 8.20 -5.61
C PHE A 17 12.88 9.40 -6.37
N VAL A 18 12.69 9.24 -7.66
CA VAL A 18 11.90 10.19 -8.44
C VAL A 18 10.44 10.02 -8.02
N ASP A 19 9.81 11.10 -7.56
CA ASP A 19 8.41 11.05 -7.19
C ASP A 19 7.55 10.68 -8.40
N PRO A 20 6.58 9.76 -8.23
CA PRO A 20 5.72 9.34 -9.34
C PRO A 20 4.85 10.51 -9.78
N ALA A 21 4.46 10.53 -11.04
CA ALA A 21 3.48 11.49 -11.56
C ALA A 21 2.06 11.35 -10.93
N GLY A 22 1.87 10.39 -10.01
CA GLY A 22 0.62 10.11 -9.31
C GLY A 22 0.69 10.41 -7.82
N SER A 23 0.66 9.38 -6.97
CA SER A 23 0.63 9.51 -5.51
C SER A 23 1.60 8.57 -4.80
N ILE A 24 2.00 8.98 -3.60
CA ILE A 24 2.86 8.21 -2.70
C ILE A 24 2.05 7.86 -1.45
N HIS A 25 2.12 6.60 -1.04
CA HIS A 25 1.55 6.14 0.23
C HIS A 25 2.65 5.55 1.11
N LEU A 26 2.62 5.87 2.40
CA LEU A 26 3.62 5.42 3.37
C LEU A 26 2.95 4.60 4.48
N GLY A 27 3.62 3.53 4.88
CA GLY A 27 3.32 2.72 6.04
C GLY A 27 4.57 2.55 6.91
N PHE A 28 4.39 2.47 8.22
CA PHE A 28 5.45 2.17 9.18
C PHE A 28 5.01 1.02 10.10
N GLY A 29 5.83 -0.02 10.20
CA GLY A 29 5.44 -1.28 10.81
C GLY A 29 6.61 -2.00 11.46
N TYR A 30 6.28 -2.88 12.40
CA TYR A 30 7.23 -3.68 13.16
C TYR A 30 7.27 -5.11 12.61
N ASP A 31 8.47 -5.63 12.43
CA ASP A 31 8.77 -7.02 12.09
C ASP A 31 9.24 -7.74 13.36
N VAL A 32 8.33 -8.50 13.96
CA VAL A 32 8.58 -9.25 15.19
C VAL A 32 9.62 -10.36 15.02
N LEU A 33 9.83 -10.87 13.80
CA LEU A 33 10.78 -11.96 13.56
C LEU A 33 12.22 -11.47 13.59
N THR A 34 12.45 -10.26 13.09
CA THR A 34 13.78 -9.65 13.04
C THR A 34 14.02 -8.63 14.16
N ASP A 35 12.99 -8.31 14.95
CA ASP A 35 12.99 -7.22 15.92
C ASP A 35 13.41 -5.89 15.30
N THR A 36 12.93 -5.63 14.08
CA THR A 36 13.23 -4.38 13.36
C THR A 36 11.96 -3.70 12.89
N TYR A 37 12.10 -2.44 12.52
CA TYR A 37 11.01 -1.67 11.92
C TYR A 37 11.25 -1.50 10.42
N LYS A 38 10.15 -1.42 9.68
CA LYS A 38 10.16 -1.21 8.24
C LYS A 38 9.28 -0.04 7.85
N VAL A 39 9.76 0.75 6.90
CA VAL A 39 8.94 1.74 6.18
C VAL A 39 8.56 1.12 4.84
N VAL A 40 7.28 1.13 4.51
CA VAL A 40 6.77 0.70 3.20
C VAL A 40 6.30 1.93 2.46
N ARG A 41 6.86 2.17 1.28
CA ARG A 41 6.48 3.22 0.34
C ARG A 41 5.83 2.58 -0.88
N VAL A 42 4.64 3.04 -1.24
CA VAL A 42 3.94 2.61 -2.46
C VAL A 42 3.84 3.81 -3.38
N ASP A 43 4.49 3.69 -4.53
CA ASP A 43 4.47 4.68 -5.60
C ASP A 43 3.43 4.26 -6.62
N VAL A 44 2.40 5.08 -6.77
CA VAL A 44 1.33 4.87 -7.73
C VAL A 44 1.47 5.91 -8.83
N THR A 45 1.77 5.48 -10.04
CA THR A 45 1.90 6.36 -11.21
C THR A 45 0.60 6.30 -12.01
N TYR A 46 0.00 7.46 -12.29
CA TYR A 46 -1.18 7.59 -13.13
C TYR A 46 -1.24 8.98 -13.77
N ASN A 47 -1.93 9.11 -14.90
CA ASN A 47 -2.11 10.39 -15.59
C ASN A 47 -3.55 10.86 -15.42
N ARG A 48 -3.76 11.96 -14.69
CA ARG A 48 -5.11 12.51 -14.46
C ARG A 48 -5.73 13.15 -15.71
N GLN A 49 -4.93 13.45 -16.72
CA GLN A 49 -5.34 14.12 -17.95
C GLN A 49 -5.61 13.16 -19.11
N VAL A 50 -5.18 11.90 -19.00
CA VAL A 50 -5.34 10.91 -20.07
C VAL A 50 -6.27 9.79 -19.60
N PRO A 51 -7.31 9.40 -20.37
CA PRO A 51 -8.23 8.31 -19.99
C PRO A 51 -7.60 6.91 -20.03
N ILE A 52 -6.32 6.81 -20.38
CA ILE A 52 -5.58 5.56 -20.52
C ILE A 52 -4.75 5.39 -19.24
N ASP A 53 -5.12 4.40 -18.46
CA ASP A 53 -4.37 4.00 -17.28
C ASP A 53 -3.14 3.20 -17.72
N VAL A 54 -1.96 3.77 -17.50
CA VAL A 54 -0.66 3.11 -17.72
C VAL A 54 -0.07 2.66 -16.38
N ASP A 55 -0.94 2.33 -15.43
CA ASP A 55 -0.59 2.46 -14.04
C ASP A 55 0.48 1.50 -13.59
N GLU A 56 1.54 2.06 -13.02
CA GLU A 56 2.56 1.30 -12.34
C GLU A 56 2.41 1.54 -10.84
N CYS A 57 2.35 0.44 -10.09
CA CYS A 57 2.50 0.44 -8.65
C CYS A 57 3.86 -0.17 -8.30
N LYS A 58 4.70 0.57 -7.57
CA LYS A 58 6.00 0.10 -7.08
C LYS A 58 5.99 0.11 -5.57
N VAL A 59 6.30 -1.02 -4.96
CA VAL A 59 6.43 -1.13 -3.50
C VAL A 59 7.90 -1.09 -3.15
N HIS A 60 8.28 -0.17 -2.27
CA HIS A 60 9.61 0.00 -1.74
C HIS A 60 9.58 -0.25 -0.24
N VAL A 61 10.53 -1.04 0.26
CA VAL A 61 10.65 -1.37 1.67
C VAL A 61 12.00 -0.92 2.17
N TYR A 62 12.00 -0.08 3.19
CA TYR A 62 13.17 0.29 3.96
C TYR A 62 13.18 -0.48 5.26
N THR A 63 14.28 -1.16 5.57
CA THR A 63 14.44 -1.84 6.87
C THR A 63 15.41 -1.06 7.74
N LEU A 64 15.02 -0.71 8.96
CA LEU A 64 15.84 0.13 9.83
C LEU A 64 17.12 -0.58 10.29
N GLY A 65 17.07 -1.91 10.45
CA GLY A 65 18.22 -2.72 10.81
C GLY A 65 19.32 -2.70 9.76
N THR A 66 18.97 -2.85 8.47
CA THR A 66 19.95 -2.84 7.36
C THR A 66 20.21 -1.45 6.80
N LYS A 67 19.28 -0.51 6.98
CA LYS A 67 19.27 0.85 6.44
C LYS A 67 19.25 0.91 4.91
N GLU A 68 18.67 -0.09 4.28
CA GLU A 68 18.60 -0.20 2.83
C GLU A 68 17.15 -0.17 2.34
N TRP A 69 16.97 0.41 1.15
CA TRP A 69 15.74 0.31 0.38
C TRP A 69 15.83 -0.88 -0.57
N ARG A 70 14.75 -1.65 -0.66
CA ARG A 70 14.52 -2.64 -1.71
C ARG A 70 13.20 -2.42 -2.40
N MET A 71 13.13 -2.75 -3.69
CA MET A 71 11.89 -2.75 -4.45
C MET A 71 11.31 -4.17 -4.48
N ILE A 72 10.01 -4.26 -4.24
CA ILE A 72 9.22 -5.48 -4.36
C ILE A 72 8.21 -5.25 -5.49
N PRO A 73 8.22 -6.09 -6.53
CA PRO A 73 7.24 -5.98 -7.60
C PRO A 73 5.85 -6.32 -7.06
N THR A 74 4.84 -5.55 -7.48
CA THR A 74 3.43 -5.85 -7.21
C THR A 74 2.67 -5.97 -8.52
N PRO A 75 1.90 -7.06 -8.74
CA PRO A 75 1.05 -7.18 -9.92
C PRO A 75 -0.25 -6.37 -9.77
N TYR A 76 -0.46 -5.68 -8.64
CA TYR A 76 -1.73 -5.07 -8.29
C TYR A 76 -1.72 -3.55 -8.47
N ARG A 77 -2.82 -3.02 -9.02
CA ARG A 77 -3.15 -1.59 -9.02
C ARG A 77 -3.67 -1.24 -7.63
N LEU A 78 -2.84 -0.67 -6.77
CA LEU A 78 -3.18 -0.36 -5.38
C LEU A 78 -3.77 1.04 -5.28
N SER A 79 -4.96 1.17 -4.70
CA SER A 79 -5.58 2.43 -4.35
C SER A 79 -5.60 2.61 -2.83
N SER A 80 -5.21 3.79 -2.36
CA SER A 80 -5.54 4.22 -1.00
C SER A 80 -6.59 5.31 -1.06
N MET A 81 -7.67 5.14 -0.30
CA MET A 81 -8.66 6.19 -0.05
C MET A 81 -8.31 7.02 1.19
N GLY A 82 -7.06 6.98 1.66
CA GLY A 82 -6.62 7.74 2.84
C GLY A 82 -5.36 7.16 3.48
N SER A 83 -5.42 6.90 4.78
CA SER A 83 -4.35 6.22 5.52
C SER A 83 -4.24 4.75 5.12
N VAL A 84 -3.03 4.21 5.21
CA VAL A 84 -2.77 2.78 5.02
C VAL A 84 -2.88 2.10 6.38
N PRO A 85 -3.98 1.40 6.71
CA PRO A 85 -4.14 0.76 8.01
C PRO A 85 -3.09 -0.33 8.20
N TYR A 86 -2.45 -0.28 9.37
CA TYR A 86 -1.53 -1.32 9.87
C TYR A 86 -2.25 -2.13 10.94
N LEU A 87 -2.49 -3.41 10.66
CA LEU A 87 -3.22 -4.33 11.53
C LEU A 87 -2.59 -5.72 11.48
N HIS A 88 -2.42 -6.35 12.65
CA HIS A 88 -1.85 -7.70 12.77
C HIS A 88 -0.54 -7.92 11.99
N GLY A 89 0.39 -6.96 12.07
CA GLY A 89 1.68 -7.08 11.41
C GLY A 89 1.68 -6.78 9.91
N ALA A 90 0.56 -6.29 9.35
CA ALA A 90 0.44 -6.09 7.92
C ALA A 90 -0.23 -4.76 7.52
N PHE A 91 0.19 -4.21 6.38
CA PHE A 91 -0.48 -3.07 5.74
C PHE A 91 -1.55 -3.54 4.78
N HIS A 92 -2.66 -2.79 4.71
CA HIS A 92 -3.78 -3.14 3.85
C HIS A 92 -4.10 -1.98 2.90
N TRP A 93 -4.31 -2.30 1.62
CA TRP A 93 -4.76 -1.37 0.59
C TRP A 93 -5.98 -1.94 -0.13
N PHE A 94 -6.75 -1.08 -0.77
CA PHE A 94 -7.72 -1.54 -1.75
C PHE A 94 -7.02 -1.79 -3.09
N ARG A 95 -7.45 -2.83 -3.81
CA ARG A 95 -7.10 -3.00 -5.21
C ARG A 95 -8.11 -2.26 -6.07
N LEU A 96 -7.60 -1.39 -6.95
CA LEU A 96 -8.40 -0.78 -8.00
C LEU A 96 -8.80 -1.87 -9.00
N ALA A 97 -10.09 -1.97 -9.30
CA ALA A 97 -10.63 -2.95 -10.24
C ALA A 97 -10.04 -2.70 -11.64
N ALA A 98 -9.86 -3.76 -12.44
CA ALA A 98 -9.28 -3.65 -13.79
C ALA A 98 -10.06 -2.68 -14.70
N ILE A 99 -11.38 -2.59 -14.51
CA ILE A 99 -12.26 -1.70 -15.26
C ILE A 99 -12.24 -0.25 -14.76
N SER A 100 -11.71 0.00 -13.57
CA SER A 100 -11.73 1.33 -12.97
C SER A 100 -10.51 2.13 -13.36
N LYS A 101 -10.72 3.44 -13.53
CA LYS A 101 -9.70 4.44 -13.80
C LYS A 101 -9.41 5.32 -12.61
N TRP A 102 -8.22 5.92 -12.58
CA TRP A 102 -7.84 6.83 -11.49
C TRP A 102 -8.71 8.08 -11.40
N ILE A 103 -9.26 8.49 -12.54
CA ILE A 103 -10.17 9.63 -12.69
C ILE A 103 -11.63 9.30 -12.37
N ASP A 104 -11.96 8.02 -12.15
CA ASP A 104 -13.33 7.62 -11.80
C ASP A 104 -13.72 8.20 -10.44
N ALA A 105 -14.95 8.68 -10.35
CA ALA A 105 -15.58 9.12 -9.11
C ALA A 105 -16.98 8.48 -9.00
N PRO A 106 -17.19 7.47 -8.13
CA PRO A 106 -16.21 6.83 -7.26
C PRO A 106 -15.28 5.84 -8.00
N ARG A 107 -14.08 5.63 -7.46
CA ARG A 107 -13.18 4.54 -7.89
C ARG A 107 -13.77 3.20 -7.48
N ARG A 108 -13.74 2.22 -8.38
CA ARG A 108 -14.23 0.86 -8.09
C ARG A 108 -13.08 -0.01 -7.59
N VAL A 109 -13.29 -0.63 -6.45
CA VAL A 109 -12.33 -1.56 -5.83
C VAL A 109 -12.94 -2.95 -5.77
N ASP A 110 -12.11 -3.99 -5.92
CA ASP A 110 -12.60 -5.38 -6.02
C ASP A 110 -12.00 -6.34 -4.97
N SER A 111 -10.95 -5.92 -4.27
CA SER A 111 -10.23 -6.75 -3.31
C SER A 111 -9.41 -5.89 -2.34
N ILE A 112 -8.98 -6.52 -1.23
CA ILE A 112 -7.98 -5.95 -0.33
C ILE A 112 -6.65 -6.64 -0.59
N ILE A 113 -5.59 -5.87 -0.74
CA ILE A 113 -4.22 -6.34 -0.82
C ILE A 113 -3.53 -6.12 0.51
N VAL A 114 -2.80 -7.13 0.96
CA VAL A 114 -2.06 -7.16 2.21
C VAL A 114 -0.58 -7.24 1.91
N PHE A 115 0.21 -6.42 2.57
CA PHE A 115 1.66 -6.60 2.70
C PHE A 115 1.98 -7.00 4.13
N ASP A 116 2.41 -8.24 4.31
CA ASP A 116 2.88 -8.74 5.60
C ASP A 116 4.29 -8.21 5.88
N VAL A 117 4.48 -7.49 6.98
CA VAL A 117 5.76 -6.81 7.26
C VAL A 117 6.87 -7.81 7.60
N GLY A 118 6.54 -8.94 8.23
CA GLY A 118 7.53 -9.94 8.62
C GLY A 118 8.08 -10.70 7.43
N SER A 119 7.17 -11.29 6.65
CA SER A 119 7.49 -12.11 5.49
C SER A 119 7.75 -11.32 4.20
N GLU A 120 7.34 -10.05 4.17
CA GLU A 120 7.38 -9.16 3.01
C GLU A 120 6.66 -9.71 1.77
N ASN A 121 5.61 -10.49 2.02
CA ASN A 121 4.75 -11.03 0.98
C ASN A 121 3.55 -10.12 0.72
N ILE A 122 3.28 -9.89 -0.57
CA ILE A 122 2.08 -9.21 -1.05
C ILE A 122 1.07 -10.27 -1.44
N ARG A 123 -0.15 -10.18 -0.91
CA ARG A 123 -1.24 -11.12 -1.26
C ARG A 123 -2.60 -10.45 -1.25
N GLN A 124 -3.51 -11.00 -2.04
CA GLN A 124 -4.91 -10.66 -1.97
C GLN A 124 -5.57 -11.35 -0.76
N VAL A 125 -6.48 -10.66 -0.08
CA VAL A 125 -7.37 -11.31 0.89
C VAL A 125 -8.45 -12.09 0.13
N PRO A 126 -8.61 -13.39 0.39
CA PRO A 126 -9.63 -14.19 -0.28
C PRO A 126 -11.05 -13.82 0.18
N ASN A 127 -12.04 -14.10 -0.66
CA ASN A 127 -13.47 -14.10 -0.32
C ASN A 127 -14.04 -12.78 0.21
N ILE A 128 -13.48 -11.63 -0.18
CA ILE A 128 -14.12 -10.34 0.07
C ILE A 128 -15.12 -10.06 -1.05
N ILE A 129 -16.38 -9.86 -0.69
CA ILE A 129 -17.43 -9.42 -1.60
C ILE A 129 -17.61 -7.91 -1.41
N PHE A 130 -17.21 -7.14 -2.41
CA PHE A 130 -17.58 -5.73 -2.51
C PHE A 130 -18.99 -5.69 -3.09
N ALA A 131 -19.98 -5.33 -2.27
CA ALA A 131 -21.34 -5.19 -2.75
C ALA A 131 -21.36 -4.11 -3.86
N PRO A 132 -22.02 -4.36 -5.01
CA PRO A 132 -22.32 -3.27 -5.92
C PRO A 132 -23.19 -2.25 -5.18
N GLU A 133 -22.91 -0.96 -5.35
CA GLU A 133 -23.70 0.12 -4.74
C GLU A 133 -25.17 0.02 -5.20
N SER A 134 -25.96 -0.72 -4.44
CA SER A 134 -27.43 -0.72 -4.44
C SER A 134 -27.92 -1.44 -3.17
N GLY A 135 -27.97 -0.70 -2.06
CA GLY A 135 -28.99 -0.85 -1.01
C GLY A 135 -29.24 -2.20 -0.30
N ALA A 136 -28.39 -3.23 -0.41
CA ALA A 136 -28.62 -4.50 0.28
C ALA A 136 -27.62 -4.69 1.44
N LEU A 137 -28.09 -4.45 2.66
CA LEU A 137 -27.43 -4.89 3.89
C LEU A 137 -27.40 -6.43 3.90
N TYR A 138 -26.21 -7.01 3.92
CA TYR A 138 -26.04 -8.41 4.31
C TYR A 138 -25.34 -8.44 5.66
N ASN A 139 -26.06 -8.98 6.65
CA ASN A 139 -25.50 -9.31 7.95
C ASN A 139 -24.50 -10.45 7.78
N ILE A 140 -23.27 -10.23 8.23
CA ILE A 140 -22.30 -11.30 8.41
C ILE A 140 -22.53 -11.87 9.81
N VAL A 141 -22.93 -13.14 9.87
CA VAL A 141 -22.88 -13.99 11.07
C VAL A 141 -21.49 -14.61 11.15
#